data_AF-A0A142CXP3-F1
#
_entry.id   AF-A0A142CXP3-F1
#
_cell.length_a   1.000
_cell.length_b   1.000
_cell.length_c   1.000
_cell.angle_alpha   90.00
_cell.angle_beta   90.00
_cell.angle_gamma   90.00
#
_symmetry.space_group_name_H-M   'P 1'
#
loop_
_entity.id
_entity.type
_entity.pdbx_description
1 polymer ?
#
loop_
_entity_poly.entity_id
_entity_poly.type
_entity_poly.pdbx_seq_one_letter_code
_entity_poly.pdbx_strand_id
1 'polypeptide(L)'
;MPEEHIITKVSELSTPKCPVCGSTLVVRIGYITKSNGLKVQRFKCKMCGRTFTELEGTPLKGVHDIKLTLLVAYLMLHLRLEPNTIARITGKPYTTVKRISRKVIEHRRFFENILAVLLDAADYSETYWHRAKSANEYC
;
A
#
# COMPACT_ATOMS: atom_id res chain seq x y z
N MET A 1 8.50 3.64 -9.88
CA MET A 1 7.08 3.31 -10.20
C MET A 1 6.17 3.77 -9.06
N PRO A 2 4.94 4.26 -9.31
CA PRO A 2 4.06 4.74 -8.23
C PRO A 2 3.76 3.68 -7.15
N GLU A 3 3.80 2.39 -7.52
CA GLU A 3 3.55 1.27 -6.61
C GLU A 3 4.69 1.01 -5.62
N GLU A 4 5.92 1.37 -5.97
CA GLU A 4 7.05 1.22 -5.07
C GLU A 4 6.91 2.18 -3.89
N HIS A 5 6.41 3.40 -4.12
CA HIS A 5 6.11 4.35 -3.06
C HIS A 5 5.07 3.78 -2.08
N ILE A 6 4.01 3.15 -2.61
CA ILE A 6 3.00 2.47 -1.79
C ILE A 6 3.64 1.39 -0.91
N ILE A 7 4.47 0.52 -1.48
CA ILE A 7 5.14 -0.54 -0.71
C ILE A 7 6.04 0.05 0.37
N THR A 8 6.82 1.08 0.06
CA THR A 8 7.65 1.78 1.05
C THR A 8 6.80 2.29 2.23
N LYS A 9 5.65 2.91 1.96
CA LYS A 9 4.75 3.39 3.02
C LYS A 9 4.11 2.26 3.82
N VAL A 10 3.75 1.13 3.18
CA VAL A 10 3.32 -0.08 3.91
C VAL A 10 4.41 -0.53 4.89
N SER A 11 5.66 -0.49 4.47
CA SER A 11 6.81 -0.93 5.26
C SER A 11 7.18 0.04 6.39
N GLU A 12 6.90 1.34 6.23
CA GLU A 12 6.98 2.32 7.32
C GLU A 12 5.91 2.09 8.40
N LEU A 13 4.72 1.61 8.00
CA LEU A 13 3.60 1.33 8.91
C LEU A 13 3.79 0.06 9.76
N SER A 14 4.73 -0.81 9.40
CA SER A 14 4.97 -2.04 10.16
C SER A 14 6.44 -2.46 10.16
N THR A 15 7.03 -2.52 11.36
CA THR A 15 8.36 -3.11 11.51
C THR A 15 8.29 -4.59 11.11
N PRO A 16 9.18 -5.09 10.23
CA PRO A 16 9.10 -6.44 9.73
C PRO A 16 9.31 -7.45 10.88
N LYS A 17 8.25 -8.19 11.20
CA LYS A 17 8.22 -9.22 12.24
C LYS A 17 7.97 -10.57 11.57
N CYS A 18 8.66 -11.61 12.04
CA CYS A 18 8.40 -12.95 11.53
C CYS A 18 6.94 -13.35 11.81
N PRO A 19 6.16 -13.75 10.80
CA PRO A 19 4.76 -14.12 11.00
C PRO A 19 4.59 -15.46 11.74
N VAL A 20 5.66 -16.26 11.86
CA VAL A 20 5.61 -17.59 12.47
C VAL A 20 6.01 -17.54 13.94
N CYS A 21 7.19 -16.99 14.26
CA CYS A 21 7.71 -16.97 15.63
C CYS A 21 7.65 -15.59 16.29
N GLY A 22 7.21 -14.55 15.58
CA GLY A 22 7.14 -13.20 16.11
C GLY A 22 8.48 -12.50 16.33
N SER A 23 9.61 -13.08 15.92
CA SER A 23 10.91 -12.40 16.08
C SER A 23 11.03 -11.19 15.16
N THR A 24 11.60 -10.09 15.67
CA THR A 24 12.03 -8.91 14.91
C THR A 24 13.46 -9.05 14.38
N LEU A 25 14.18 -10.12 14.72
CA LEU A 25 15.53 -10.41 14.22
C LEU A 25 15.43 -10.98 12.80
N VAL A 26 15.43 -10.08 11.82
CA VAL A 26 15.22 -10.40 10.40
C VAL A 26 16.30 -9.75 9.54
N VAL A 27 16.63 -10.37 8.40
CA VAL A 27 17.58 -9.83 7.41
C VAL A 27 16.93 -9.68 6.05
N ARG A 28 17.31 -8.62 5.33
CA ARG A 28 16.92 -8.41 3.93
C ARG A 28 17.68 -9.40 3.04
N ILE A 29 16.96 -10.16 2.20
CA ILE A 29 17.55 -11.18 1.31
C ILE A 29 17.22 -10.94 -0.17
N GLY A 30 17.13 -9.66 -0.57
CA GLY A 30 16.76 -9.24 -1.92
C GLY A 30 15.24 -9.07 -2.11
N TYR A 31 14.78 -9.16 -3.35
CA TYR A 31 13.40 -8.79 -3.74
C TYR A 31 12.69 -9.93 -4.50
N ILE A 32 11.36 -9.91 -4.50
CA ILE A 32 10.51 -10.60 -5.47
C ILE A 32 10.01 -9.55 -6.46
N THR A 33 10.19 -9.80 -7.75
CA THR A 33 9.57 -9.00 -8.80
C THR A 33 8.23 -9.63 -9.16
N LYS A 34 7.13 -8.90 -8.98
CA LYS A 34 5.80 -9.33 -9.43
C LYS A 34 5.68 -9.22 -10.96
N SER A 35 4.66 -9.85 -11.52
CA SER A 35 4.32 -9.81 -12.96
C SER A 35 4.19 -8.39 -13.52
N ASN A 36 3.76 -7.43 -12.70
CA ASN A 36 3.64 -6.02 -13.08
C ASN A 36 4.94 -5.21 -12.87
N GLY A 37 6.07 -5.88 -12.61
CA GLY A 37 7.38 -5.25 -12.38
C GLY A 37 7.60 -4.73 -10.96
N LEU A 38 6.60 -4.80 -10.08
CA LEU A 38 6.73 -4.33 -8.70
C LEU A 38 7.74 -5.18 -7.90
N LYS A 39 8.77 -4.54 -7.35
CA LYS A 39 9.73 -5.16 -6.45
C LYS A 39 9.20 -5.12 -5.02
N VAL A 40 9.11 -6.29 -4.38
CA VAL A 40 8.72 -6.43 -2.98
C VAL A 40 9.89 -7.02 -2.20
N GLN A 41 10.33 -6.35 -1.14
CA GLN A 41 11.44 -6.81 -0.31
C GLN A 41 11.11 -8.16 0.35
N ARG A 42 12.12 -9.04 0.35
CA ARG A 42 12.11 -10.31 1.09
C ARG A 42 12.92 -10.20 2.36
N PHE A 43 12.45 -10.87 3.41
CA PHE A 43 13.16 -11.05 4.66
C PHE A 43 13.35 -12.51 4.99
N LYS A 44 14.42 -12.83 5.72
CA LYS A 44 14.62 -14.10 6.40
C LYS A 44 14.70 -13.86 7.91
N CYS A 45 13.91 -14.61 8.68
CA CYS A 45 14.01 -14.60 10.13
C CYS A 45 15.29 -15.32 10.57
N LYS A 46 16.09 -14.69 11.44
CA LYS A 46 17.29 -15.32 12.01
C LYS A 46 16.96 -16.40 13.04
N MET A 47 15.80 -16.33 13.69
CA MET A 47 15.42 -17.28 14.75
C MET A 47 14.89 -18.61 14.21
N CYS A 48 13.96 -18.58 13.25
CA CYS A 48 13.32 -19.80 12.72
C CYS A 48 13.60 -20.06 11.23
N GLY A 49 14.41 -19.21 10.58
CA GLY A 49 14.77 -19.37 9.16
C GLY A 49 13.66 -19.03 8.16
N ARG A 50 12.44 -18.73 8.61
CA ARG A 50 11.28 -18.43 7.74
C ARG A 50 11.57 -17.24 6.82
N THR A 51 11.27 -17.41 5.54
CA THR A 51 11.28 -16.31 4.57
C THR A 51 9.88 -15.73 4.40
N PHE A 52 9.79 -14.41 4.31
CA PHE A 52 8.54 -13.67 4.11
C PHE A 52 8.80 -12.34 3.36
N THR A 53 7.74 -11.57 3.08
CA THR A 53 7.84 -10.28 2.39
C THR A 53 7.28 -9.15 3.26
N GLU A 54 7.54 -7.90 2.88
CA GLU A 54 6.92 -6.71 3.52
C GLU A 54 5.38 -6.73 3.48
N LEU A 55 4.79 -7.49 2.57
CA LEU A 55 3.33 -7.64 2.48
C LEU A 55 2.78 -8.77 3.35
N GLU A 56 3.64 -9.59 3.95
CA GLU A 56 3.22 -10.72 4.76
C GLU A 56 2.45 -10.25 6.01
N GLY A 57 1.30 -10.87 6.28
CA GLY A 57 0.42 -10.43 7.37
C GLY A 57 -0.42 -9.18 7.04
N THR A 58 -0.27 -8.59 5.85
CA THR A 58 -1.10 -7.47 5.40
C THR A 58 -2.23 -7.94 4.49
N PRO A 59 -3.35 -7.19 4.39
CA PRO A 59 -4.42 -7.45 3.42
C PRO A 59 -3.97 -7.40 1.95
N LEU A 60 -2.80 -6.82 1.68
CA LEU A 60 -2.19 -6.69 0.35
C LEU A 60 -1.36 -7.92 -0.07
N LYS A 61 -1.17 -8.90 0.83
CA LYS A 61 -0.53 -10.17 0.48
C LYS A 61 -1.27 -10.83 -0.69
N GLY A 62 -0.52 -11.21 -1.72
CA GLY A 62 -1.07 -11.88 -2.92
C GLY A 62 -1.95 -10.99 -3.80
N VAL A 63 -2.09 -9.70 -3.50
CA VAL A 63 -2.84 -8.77 -4.35
C VAL A 63 -1.99 -8.44 -5.58
N HIS A 64 -2.56 -8.68 -6.77
CA HIS A 64 -1.94 -8.36 -8.05
C HIS A 64 -2.00 -6.87 -8.37
N ASP A 65 -3.18 -6.26 -8.22
CA ASP A 65 -3.41 -4.84 -8.51
C ASP A 65 -3.61 -4.06 -7.20
N ILE A 66 -2.50 -3.64 -6.61
CA ILE A 66 -2.51 -2.88 -5.35
C ILE A 66 -3.10 -1.48 -5.58
N LYS A 67 -2.83 -0.85 -6.73
CA LYS A 67 -3.38 0.48 -7.06
C LYS A 67 -4.90 0.47 -7.09
N LEU A 68 -5.50 -0.48 -7.82
CA LEU A 68 -6.96 -0.59 -7.86
C LEU A 68 -7.52 -0.87 -6.47
N THR A 69 -6.83 -1.70 -5.68
CA THR A 69 -7.25 -1.99 -4.30
C THR A 69 -7.29 -0.73 -3.44
N LEU A 70 -6.25 0.10 -3.50
CA LEU A 70 -6.19 1.37 -2.77
C LEU A 70 -7.15 2.42 -3.31
N LEU A 71 -7.34 2.49 -4.63
CA LEU A 71 -8.31 3.38 -5.25
C LEU A 71 -9.73 3.04 -4.78
N VAL A 72 -10.12 1.77 -4.81
CA VAL A 72 -11.43 1.33 -4.30
C VAL A 72 -11.54 1.66 -2.81
N ALA A 73 -10.49 1.45 -2.02
CA ALA A 73 -10.48 1.80 -0.61
C ALA A 73 -10.71 3.30 -0.38
N TYR A 74 -10.02 4.16 -1.11
CA TYR A 74 -10.18 5.62 -1.05
C TYR A 74 -11.60 6.06 -1.41
N LEU A 75 -12.11 5.61 -2.56
CA LEU A 75 -13.45 5.96 -3.04
C LEU A 75 -14.54 5.51 -2.06
N MET A 76 -14.38 4.35 -1.44
CA MET A 76 -15.36 3.80 -0.51
C MET A 76 -15.27 4.42 0.90
N LEU A 77 -14.06 4.62 1.43
CA LEU A 77 -13.86 5.06 2.83
C LEU A 77 -13.87 6.58 2.98
N HIS A 78 -13.29 7.33 2.04
CA HIS A 78 -13.22 8.80 2.10
C HIS A 78 -14.35 9.46 1.32
N LEU A 79 -14.64 8.97 0.10
CA LEU A 79 -15.72 9.55 -0.73
C LEU A 79 -17.08 8.89 -0.53
N ARG A 80 -17.18 7.86 0.33
CA ARG A 80 -18.42 7.15 0.68
C ARG A 80 -19.22 6.66 -0.54
N LEU A 81 -18.52 6.26 -1.60
CA LEU A 81 -19.14 5.76 -2.82
C LEU A 81 -19.49 4.27 -2.69
N GLU A 82 -20.66 3.92 -3.21
CA GLU A 82 -21.12 2.54 -3.29
C GLU A 82 -20.34 1.71 -4.32
N PRO A 83 -20.14 0.38 -4.11
CA PRO A 83 -19.38 -0.47 -5.03
C PRO A 83 -19.84 -0.45 -6.49
N ASN A 84 -21.15 -0.27 -6.73
CA ASN A 84 -21.68 -0.13 -8.10
C ASN A 84 -21.20 1.15 -8.78
N THR A 85 -21.22 2.28 -8.06
CA THR A 85 -20.71 3.56 -8.55
C THR A 85 -19.21 3.48 -8.80
N ILE A 86 -18.47 2.84 -7.89
CA ILE A 86 -17.03 2.61 -8.05
C ILE A 86 -16.74 1.76 -9.30
N ALA A 87 -17.50 0.70 -9.55
CA ALA A 87 -17.35 -0.13 -10.75
C ALA A 87 -17.55 0.69 -12.04
N ARG A 88 -18.56 1.57 -12.06
CA ARG A 88 -18.80 2.48 -13.19
C ARG A 88 -17.66 3.47 -13.39
N ILE A 89 -17.17 4.12 -12.33
CA ILE A 89 -16.09 5.11 -12.39
C ILE A 89 -14.77 4.45 -12.84
N THR A 90 -14.45 3.29 -12.29
CA THR A 90 -13.17 2.61 -12.56
C THR A 90 -13.18 1.79 -13.85
N GLY A 91 -14.35 1.61 -14.47
CA GLY A 91 -14.54 0.72 -15.62
C GLY A 91 -14.23 -0.75 -15.33
N LYS A 92 -14.16 -1.14 -14.05
CA LYS A 92 -13.84 -2.52 -13.65
C LYS A 92 -15.12 -3.35 -13.47
N PRO A 93 -15.06 -4.67 -13.73
CA PRO A 93 -16.20 -5.55 -13.46
C PRO A 93 -16.68 -5.42 -12.02
N TYR A 94 -18.01 -5.32 -11.83
CA TYR A 94 -18.60 -5.18 -10.50
C TYR A 94 -18.16 -6.30 -9.54
N THR A 95 -18.02 -7.53 -10.02
CA THR A 95 -17.54 -8.66 -9.23
C THR A 95 -16.14 -8.44 -8.66
N THR A 96 -15.24 -7.84 -9.45
CA THR A 96 -13.89 -7.43 -9.00
C THR A 96 -13.97 -6.36 -7.93
N VAL A 97 -14.76 -5.31 -8.16
CA VAL A 97 -14.93 -4.23 -7.18
C VAL A 97 -15.55 -4.75 -5.89
N LYS A 98 -16.64 -5.52 -5.95
CA LYS A 98 -17.29 -6.13 -4.80
C LYS A 98 -16.32 -6.98 -3.96
N ARG A 99 -15.48 -7.79 -4.61
CA ARG A 99 -14.44 -8.59 -3.94
C ARG A 99 -13.43 -7.69 -3.21
N ILE A 100 -13.00 -6.61 -3.83
CA ILE A 100 -12.08 -5.63 -3.23
C ILE A 100 -12.78 -4.89 -2.08
N SER A 101 -13.99 -4.38 -2.27
CA SER A 101 -14.78 -3.70 -1.25
C SER A 101 -14.95 -4.57 0.00
N ARG A 102 -15.25 -5.86 -0.15
CA ARG A 102 -15.33 -6.79 0.99
C ARG A 102 -14.00 -6.84 1.77
N LYS A 103 -12.87 -7.01 1.08
CA LYS A 103 -11.53 -6.99 1.70
C LYS A 103 -11.25 -5.65 2.40
N VAL A 104 -11.67 -4.53 1.80
CA VAL A 104 -11.51 -3.19 2.39
C VAL A 104 -12.31 -3.08 3.68
N ILE A 105 -13.56 -3.55 3.72
CA ILE A 105 -14.40 -3.53 4.92
C ILE A 105 -13.81 -4.43 6.01
N GLU A 106 -13.46 -5.68 5.67
CA GLU A 106 -12.86 -6.67 6.60
C GLU A 106 -11.58 -6.15 7.26
N HIS A 107 -10.81 -5.32 6.55
CA HIS A 107 -9.56 -4.76 7.04
C HIS A 107 -9.55 -3.22 7.07
N ARG A 108 -10.70 -2.62 7.40
CA ARG A 108 -10.93 -1.15 7.32
C ARG A 108 -9.80 -0.33 7.93
N ARG A 109 -9.39 -0.65 9.17
CA ARG A 109 -8.35 0.08 9.89
C ARG A 109 -7.00 0.09 9.16
N PHE A 110 -6.62 -1.01 8.52
CA PHE A 110 -5.38 -1.06 7.74
C PHE A 110 -5.46 -0.10 6.55
N PHE A 111 -6.60 -0.10 5.84
CA PHE A 111 -6.80 0.76 4.67
C PHE A 111 -6.91 2.24 5.05
N GLU A 112 -7.54 2.58 6.17
CA GLU A 112 -7.56 3.96 6.69
C GLU A 112 -6.16 4.45 7.02
N ASN A 113 -5.37 3.65 7.74
CA ASN A 113 -4.00 4.03 8.13
C ASN A 113 -3.09 4.25 6.92
N ILE A 114 -3.15 3.36 5.92
CA ILE A 114 -2.31 3.52 4.73
C ILE A 114 -2.75 4.69 3.86
N LEU A 115 -4.06 4.95 3.75
CA LEU A 115 -4.55 6.11 3.01
C LEU A 115 -4.15 7.41 3.70
N ALA A 116 -4.23 7.50 5.02
CA ALA A 116 -3.74 8.66 5.77
C ALA A 116 -2.26 8.95 5.46
N VAL A 117 -1.39 7.95 5.59
CA VAL A 117 0.05 8.12 5.28
C VAL A 117 0.29 8.51 3.82
N LEU A 118 -0.48 7.97 2.88
CA LEU A 118 -0.32 8.28 1.45
C LEU A 118 -0.81 9.69 1.10
N LEU A 119 -1.89 10.15 1.72
CA LEU A 119 -2.46 11.49 1.50
C LEU A 119 -1.62 12.56 2.22
N ASP A 120 -1.18 12.33 3.46
CA ASP A 120 -0.30 13.25 4.20
C ASP A 120 1.05 13.44 3.49
N ALA A 121 1.57 12.37 2.89
CA ALA A 121 2.80 12.44 2.07
C ALA A 121 2.61 13.26 0.78
N ALA A 122 1.38 13.29 0.23
CA ALA A 122 1.07 14.12 -0.93
C ALA A 122 1.05 15.60 -0.54
N ASP A 123 0.41 15.94 0.58
CA ASP A 123 0.32 17.31 1.11
C ASP A 123 1.71 17.88 1.47
N TYR A 124 2.62 17.05 2.01
CA TYR A 124 3.99 17.47 2.28
C TYR A 124 4.78 17.76 1.01
N SER A 125 4.59 16.96 -0.05
CA SER A 125 5.30 17.16 -1.32
C SER A 125 4.81 18.42 -2.06
N GLU A 126 3.50 18.68 -2.05
CA GLU A 126 2.89 19.82 -2.73
C GLU A 126 3.30 21.14 -2.05
N THR A 127 3.27 21.20 -0.72
CA THR A 127 3.73 22.38 0.03
C THR A 127 5.24 22.63 -0.07
N TYR A 128 6.06 21.60 -0.29
CA TYR A 128 7.48 21.73 -0.57
C TYR A 128 7.73 22.27 -1.99
N TRP A 129 7.07 21.72 -3.02
CA TRP A 129 7.21 22.18 -4.40
C TRP A 129 6.75 23.63 -4.61
N HIS A 130 5.65 24.04 -3.96
CA HIS A 130 5.20 25.43 -4.00
C HIS A 130 6.22 26.38 -3.34
N ARG A 131 6.76 26.02 -2.16
CA ARG A 131 7.80 26.83 -1.49
C ARG A 131 9.10 26.90 -2.28
N ALA A 132 9.52 25.78 -2.89
CA ALA A 132 10.74 25.70 -3.68
C ALA A 132 10.64 26.49 -5.01
N LYS A 133 9.46 26.51 -5.65
CA LYS A 133 9.22 27.36 -6.83
C LYS A 133 9.22 28.85 -6.46
N SER A 134 8.56 29.24 -5.37
CA SER A 134 8.56 30.63 -4.91
C SER A 134 9.96 31.12 -4.52
N ALA A 135 10.84 30.25 -4.02
CA ALA A 135 12.23 30.63 -3.71
C ALA A 135 13.11 30.80 -4.96
N ASN A 136 12.74 30.21 -6.10
CA ASN A 136 13.52 30.23 -7.34
C ASN A 136 13.03 31.28 -8.34
N GLU A 137 11.95 31.99 -8.04
CA GLU A 137 11.43 33.14 -8.81
C GLU A 137 11.98 34.50 -8.32
N TYR A 138 12.83 34.51 -7.29
CA TYR A 138 13.51 35.70 -6.76
C TYR A 138 15.05 35.65 -6.88
N CYS A 139 15.60 34.78 -7.73
CA CYS A 139 17.02 34.74 -8.11
C CYS A 139 17.18 34.92 -9.62
#